data_AF-A0A521CH95-F1
#
_entry.id   AF-A0A521CH95-F1
#
_cell.length_a   1.000
_cell.length_b   1.000
_cell.length_c   1.000
_cell.angle_alpha   90.00
_cell.angle_beta   90.00
_cell.angle_gamma   90.00
#
_symmetry.space_group_name_H-M   'P 1'
#
loop_
_entity.id
_entity.type
_entity.pdbx_description
1 polymer ?
#
loop_
_entity_poly.entity_id
_entity_poly.type
_entity_poly.pdbx_seq_one_letter_code
_entity_poly.pdbx_strand_id
1 'polypeptide(L)'
;MLPRTFCAIILTAGLFLSVSCSDTDPEPAPTPASRPDTTKSLDDLYSNPEYDIALRMPSSWILVEEPLADGEHMAINLFKDDDSTSRALPLDIHGNAKRSYIAVWPAGIGTELPASQYASFHSSADTPALSFPVDTVKSKILLLQDGTPWAYFIVPGNPPEQWSDSGFIFAQIQTSDHLTTCFDEETGEKLPMEKCDVPAGDRFVREGTRNKRDARIINRVLQSISLKNIDQKKAASEIITVEEPRPDAKVTSPLQIKGEARGPWYAEGQFTISLYSSSDSLLSKTTAAAQGEWMQDQFVPFETTLNFAPPDTGTGRLVFERANPSGLPQHDQSYVVSVVFSSP
;
A
#
# COMPACT_ATOMS: atom_id res chain seq x y z
N MET A 1 -19.92 -23.82 46.14
CA MET A 1 -21.18 -23.39 46.77
C MET A 1 -22.31 -24.20 46.14
N LEU A 2 -23.01 -25.05 46.91
CA LEU A 2 -24.16 -25.82 46.40
C LEU A 2 -25.34 -24.87 46.07
N PRO A 3 -26.11 -25.10 44.99
CA PRO A 3 -27.32 -24.34 44.76
C PRO A 3 -28.47 -24.92 45.60
N ARG A 4 -29.16 -24.04 46.33
CA ARG A 4 -30.36 -24.34 47.10
C ARG A 4 -31.56 -24.43 46.16
N THR A 5 -32.24 -25.57 46.17
CA THR A 5 -33.52 -25.79 45.49
C THR A 5 -34.65 -25.22 46.35
N PHE A 6 -35.40 -24.25 45.83
CA PHE A 6 -36.67 -23.82 46.42
C PHE A 6 -37.82 -24.50 45.68
N CYS A 7 -38.58 -25.34 46.38
CA CYS A 7 -39.84 -25.92 45.91
C CYS A 7 -40.98 -25.29 46.71
N ALA A 8 -41.88 -24.56 46.04
CA ALA A 8 -43.11 -24.06 46.65
C ALA A 8 -44.20 -25.14 46.55
N ILE A 9 -44.71 -25.59 47.70
CA ILE A 9 -45.82 -26.53 47.80
C ILE A 9 -47.11 -25.72 47.84
N ILE A 10 -47.97 -25.88 46.84
CA ILE A 10 -49.37 -25.44 46.90
C ILE A 10 -50.24 -26.70 46.92
N LEU A 11 -51.01 -26.84 48.00
CA LEU A 11 -51.92 -27.93 48.29
C LEU A 11 -53.34 -27.47 47.95
N THR A 12 -53.90 -27.94 46.84
CA THR A 12 -55.35 -27.96 46.62
C THR A 12 -55.79 -29.18 45.81
N ALA A 13 -57.00 -29.61 46.13
CA ALA A 13 -57.65 -30.89 45.84
C ALA A 13 -57.61 -31.40 44.38
N GLY A 14 -57.23 -32.68 44.26
CA GLY A 14 -57.83 -33.67 43.36
C GLY A 14 -57.80 -33.38 41.86
N LEU A 15 -56.74 -33.83 41.16
CA LEU A 15 -56.80 -34.42 39.82
C LEU A 15 -55.43 -34.98 39.42
N PHE A 16 -55.43 -35.98 38.54
CA PHE A 16 -54.30 -36.78 38.04
C PHE A 16 -52.96 -36.03 37.87
N LEU A 17 -51.89 -36.58 38.46
CA LEU A 17 -50.50 -36.20 38.19
C LEU A 17 -50.02 -36.89 36.90
N SER A 18 -50.01 -36.16 35.78
CA SER A 18 -49.09 -36.44 34.68
C SER A 18 -47.89 -35.49 34.82
N VAL A 19 -46.72 -36.04 35.12
CA VAL A 19 -45.45 -35.29 35.14
C VAL A 19 -45.02 -35.10 33.68
N SER A 20 -45.15 -33.87 33.18
CA SER A 20 -44.56 -33.45 31.91
C SER A 20 -43.31 -32.62 32.24
N CYS A 21 -42.13 -33.21 32.09
CA CYS A 21 -40.87 -32.46 32.10
C CYS A 21 -40.73 -31.78 30.73
N SER A 22 -40.81 -30.45 30.69
CA SER A 22 -40.32 -29.68 29.55
C SER A 22 -38.83 -29.44 29.76
N ASP A 23 -37.99 -30.19 29.06
CA ASP A 23 -36.58 -29.86 28.89
C ASP A 23 -36.49 -28.58 28.05
N THR A 24 -36.37 -27.44 28.71
CA THR A 24 -35.86 -26.23 28.05
C THR A 24 -34.34 -26.36 27.99
N ASP A 25 -33.85 -26.92 26.89
CA ASP A 25 -32.45 -26.79 26.52
C ASP A 25 -32.09 -25.30 26.40
N PRO A 26 -31.01 -24.82 27.03
CA PRO A 26 -30.56 -23.46 26.85
C PRO A 26 -30.12 -23.27 25.39
N GLU A 27 -30.69 -22.26 24.74
CA GLU A 27 -30.33 -21.83 23.40
C GLU A 27 -28.80 -21.67 23.31
N PRO A 28 -28.11 -22.33 22.34
CA PRO A 28 -26.68 -22.22 22.23
C PRO A 28 -26.30 -20.77 21.96
N ALA A 29 -25.38 -20.25 22.78
CA ALA A 29 -24.86 -18.90 22.62
C ALA A 29 -24.41 -18.69 21.15
N PRO A 30 -24.72 -17.54 20.54
CA PRO A 30 -24.33 -17.29 19.15
C PRO A 30 -22.82 -17.44 19.04
N THR A 31 -22.40 -18.38 18.20
CA THR A 31 -21.00 -18.57 17.82
C THR A 31 -20.44 -17.21 17.40
N PRO A 32 -19.33 -16.73 17.99
CA PRO A 32 -18.71 -15.49 17.53
C PRO A 32 -18.48 -15.62 16.03
N ALA A 33 -19.06 -14.73 15.24
CA ALA A 33 -18.79 -14.66 13.82
C ALA A 33 -17.26 -14.65 13.65
N SER A 34 -16.73 -15.65 12.93
CA SER A 34 -15.31 -15.71 12.62
C SER A 34 -14.91 -14.36 12.04
N ARG A 35 -13.96 -13.66 12.68
CA ARG A 35 -13.33 -12.49 12.08
C ARG A 35 -12.92 -12.88 10.65
N PRO A 36 -13.21 -12.06 9.63
CA PRO A 36 -12.72 -12.34 8.29
C PRO A 36 -11.21 -12.57 8.36
N ASP A 37 -10.75 -13.64 7.72
CA ASP A 37 -9.34 -14.01 7.65
C ASP A 37 -8.62 -12.97 6.79
N THR A 38 -8.22 -11.85 7.43
CA THR A 38 -7.54 -10.70 6.81
C THR A 38 -6.18 -11.07 6.19
N THR A 39 -5.72 -12.32 6.36
CA THR A 39 -4.50 -12.82 5.72
C THR A 39 -4.70 -13.26 4.26
N LYS A 40 -5.94 -13.31 3.76
CA LYS A 40 -6.25 -13.79 2.40
C LYS A 40 -6.41 -12.71 1.34
N SER A 41 -6.70 -11.47 1.71
CA SER A 41 -6.95 -10.37 0.78
C SER A 41 -5.82 -9.34 0.81
N LEU A 42 -5.59 -8.69 -0.34
CA LEU A 42 -4.65 -7.55 -0.44
C LEU A 42 -5.47 -6.26 -0.39
N ASP A 43 -6.08 -6.01 0.76
CA ASP A 43 -7.07 -4.94 0.94
C ASP A 43 -6.42 -3.57 1.02
N ASP A 44 -5.22 -3.49 1.58
CA ASP A 44 -4.53 -2.24 1.82
C ASP A 44 -3.76 -1.82 0.57
N LEU A 45 -3.86 -0.54 0.22
CA LEU A 45 -3.11 0.10 -0.85
C LEU A 45 -2.06 1.01 -0.25
N TYR A 46 -0.81 0.77 -0.60
CA TYR A 46 0.29 1.69 -0.35
C TYR A 46 0.66 2.42 -1.64
N SER A 47 1.02 3.70 -1.51
CA SER A 47 1.50 4.54 -2.61
C SER A 47 2.54 5.50 -2.07
N ASN A 48 3.69 5.56 -2.73
CA ASN A 48 4.71 6.57 -2.49
C ASN A 48 4.95 7.33 -3.82
N PRO A 49 4.48 8.58 -3.91
CA PRO A 49 4.61 9.38 -5.13
C PRO A 49 6.01 9.93 -5.37
N GLU A 50 6.89 9.94 -4.36
CA GLU A 50 8.28 10.36 -4.52
C GLU A 50 9.07 9.34 -5.34
N TYR A 51 8.78 8.05 -5.13
CA TYR A 51 9.41 6.93 -5.84
C TYR A 51 8.53 6.29 -6.90
N ASP A 52 7.38 6.89 -7.24
CA ASP A 52 6.45 6.39 -8.26
C ASP A 52 6.13 4.88 -8.11
N ILE A 53 5.91 4.47 -6.85
CA ILE A 53 5.64 3.08 -6.49
C ILE A 53 4.35 2.92 -5.70
N ALA A 54 3.50 2.02 -6.18
CA ALA A 54 2.29 1.59 -5.49
C ALA A 54 2.24 0.08 -5.41
N LEU A 55 1.66 -0.45 -4.33
CA LEU A 55 1.46 -1.89 -4.16
C LEU A 55 0.24 -2.16 -3.28
N ARG A 56 -0.33 -3.34 -3.42
CA ARG A 56 -1.36 -3.84 -2.50
C ARG A 56 -0.76 -4.85 -1.54
N MET A 57 -1.19 -4.80 -0.28
CA MET A 57 -0.66 -5.66 0.78
C MET A 57 -1.77 -6.21 1.68
N PRO A 58 -1.55 -7.33 2.38
CA PRO A 58 -2.48 -7.79 3.40
C PRO A 58 -2.42 -6.84 4.61
N SER A 59 -3.57 -6.53 5.21
CA SER A 59 -3.63 -5.65 6.39
C SER A 59 -2.95 -6.23 7.64
N SER A 60 -2.51 -7.49 7.59
CA SER A 60 -1.73 -8.14 8.65
C SER A 60 -0.21 -7.97 8.49
N TRP A 61 0.25 -7.30 7.43
CA TRP A 61 1.67 -7.00 7.20
C TRP A 61 1.95 -5.54 7.56
N ILE A 62 3.18 -5.27 7.96
CA ILE A 62 3.64 -3.95 8.36
C ILE A 62 4.46 -3.35 7.22
N LEU A 63 4.19 -2.08 6.92
CA LEU A 63 4.98 -1.28 5.98
C LEU A 63 5.66 -0.13 6.73
N VAL A 64 6.98 0.01 6.54
CA VAL A 64 7.79 1.09 7.13
C VAL A 64 8.75 1.65 6.07
N GLU A 65 8.78 2.98 5.96
CA GLU A 65 9.81 3.70 5.21
C GLU A 65 10.97 4.07 6.14
N GLU A 66 12.21 3.81 5.70
CA GLU A 66 13.40 3.95 6.52
C GLU A 66 14.50 4.69 5.77
N PRO A 67 15.14 5.71 6.38
CA PRO A 67 16.16 6.50 5.71
C PRO A 67 17.38 5.66 5.37
N LEU A 68 17.91 5.88 4.16
CA LEU A 68 19.16 5.30 3.71
C LEU A 68 20.35 6.08 4.26
N ALA A 69 21.54 5.48 4.15
CA ALA A 69 22.78 6.05 4.68
C ALA A 69 23.17 7.38 4.00
N ASP A 70 22.64 7.67 2.81
CA ASP A 70 22.83 8.94 2.12
C ASP A 70 22.00 10.10 2.72
N GLY A 71 20.96 9.77 3.50
CA GLY A 71 20.04 10.75 4.08
C GLY A 71 19.10 11.42 3.08
N GLU A 72 19.16 11.04 1.81
CA GLU A 72 18.34 11.60 0.72
C GLU A 72 17.25 10.63 0.29
N HIS A 73 17.50 9.32 0.41
CA HIS A 73 16.58 8.30 -0.03
C HIS A 73 16.00 7.49 1.12
N MET A 74 14.86 6.85 0.89
CA MET A 74 14.21 5.92 1.82
C MET A 74 14.13 4.51 1.22
N ALA A 75 14.38 3.48 2.02
CA ALA A 75 13.97 2.11 1.73
C ALA A 75 12.52 1.89 2.17
N ILE A 76 11.75 1.18 1.36
CA ILE A 76 10.37 0.81 1.69
C ILE A 76 10.37 -0.66 2.09
N ASN A 77 10.00 -0.94 3.34
CA ASN A 77 10.08 -2.26 3.95
C ASN A 77 8.68 -2.77 4.26
N LEU A 78 8.24 -3.79 3.53
CA LEU A 78 6.99 -4.50 3.77
C LEU A 78 7.30 -5.89 4.33
N PHE A 79 6.88 -6.18 5.55
CA PHE A 79 7.19 -7.44 6.20
C PHE A 79 6.02 -7.97 7.03
N LYS A 80 5.99 -9.29 7.19
CA LYS A 80 5.02 -9.93 8.07
C LYS A 80 5.35 -9.61 9.52
N ASP A 81 4.34 -9.21 10.29
CA ASP A 81 4.48 -9.06 11.73
C ASP A 81 4.79 -10.44 12.33
N ASP A 82 6.02 -10.59 12.84
CA ASP A 82 6.46 -11.77 13.58
C ASP A 82 6.92 -11.33 14.98
N ASP A 83 6.66 -12.16 16.00
CA ASP A 83 7.05 -11.92 17.41
C ASP A 83 8.58 -11.80 17.60
N SER A 84 9.37 -11.82 16.53
CA SER A 84 10.83 -11.70 16.61
C SER A 84 11.22 -10.23 16.83
N THR A 85 11.71 -9.98 18.04
CA THR A 85 12.01 -8.67 18.64
C THR A 85 13.08 -7.82 17.93
N SER A 86 13.60 -8.25 16.78
CA SER A 86 14.55 -7.48 15.98
C SER A 86 13.85 -6.86 14.78
N ARG A 87 13.48 -5.58 14.92
CA ARG A 87 13.18 -4.68 13.78
C ARG A 87 14.49 -4.08 13.26
N ALA A 88 15.45 -4.93 12.88
CA ALA A 88 16.63 -4.44 12.16
C ALA A 88 16.15 -3.89 10.80
N LEU A 89 16.10 -2.57 10.72
CA LEU A 89 15.64 -1.80 9.57
C LEU A 89 16.78 -0.86 9.14
N PRO A 90 16.88 -0.52 7.84
CA PRO A 90 16.12 -1.09 6.72
C PRO A 90 16.45 -2.58 6.48
N LEU A 91 15.49 -3.33 5.91
CA LEU A 91 15.72 -4.73 5.51
C LEU A 91 16.52 -4.76 4.21
N ASP A 92 17.60 -5.53 4.18
CA ASP A 92 18.46 -5.70 3.01
C ASP A 92 18.35 -7.12 2.44
N ILE A 93 19.25 -7.47 1.52
CA ILE A 93 19.29 -8.80 0.88
C ILE A 93 19.81 -9.92 1.81
N HIS A 94 20.42 -9.57 2.94
CA HIS A 94 20.97 -10.50 3.94
C HIS A 94 20.07 -10.64 5.18
N GLY A 95 18.82 -10.19 5.08
CA GLY A 95 17.84 -10.25 6.16
C GLY A 95 17.62 -11.66 6.72
N ASN A 96 17.12 -11.73 7.95
CA ASN A 96 16.91 -12.98 8.67
C ASN A 96 16.03 -13.96 7.87
N ALA A 97 16.56 -15.15 7.58
CA ALA A 97 15.90 -16.22 6.82
C ALA A 97 14.53 -16.64 7.38
N LYS A 98 14.27 -16.41 8.67
CA LYS A 98 13.01 -16.73 9.34
C LYS A 98 11.89 -15.73 9.07
N ARG A 99 12.16 -14.65 8.32
CA ARG A 99 11.20 -13.59 8.00
C ARG A 99 10.85 -13.59 6.51
N SER A 100 9.57 -13.34 6.23
CA SER A 100 9.07 -13.02 4.89
C SER A 100 8.94 -11.50 4.74
N TYR A 101 9.52 -10.94 3.68
CA TYR A 101 9.47 -9.50 3.44
C TYR A 101 9.71 -9.13 1.98
N ILE A 102 9.37 -7.88 1.65
CA ILE A 102 9.73 -7.18 0.42
C ILE A 102 10.43 -5.90 0.85
N ALA A 103 11.64 -5.67 0.35
CA ALA A 103 12.41 -4.47 0.54
C ALA A 103 12.62 -3.78 -0.81
N VAL A 104 12.20 -2.53 -0.92
CA VAL A 104 12.42 -1.69 -2.09
C VAL A 104 13.54 -0.72 -1.77
N TRP A 105 14.55 -0.69 -2.64
CA TRP A 105 15.74 0.12 -2.49
C TRP A 105 15.88 1.02 -3.72
N PRO A 106 15.26 2.22 -3.75
CA PRO A 106 15.31 3.13 -4.90
C PRO A 106 16.74 3.56 -5.27
N ALA A 107 17.59 3.82 -4.28
CA ALA A 107 19.00 4.16 -4.50
C ALA A 107 19.93 2.95 -4.60
N GLY A 108 19.41 1.74 -4.36
CA GLY A 108 20.19 0.52 -4.22
C GLY A 108 21.06 0.51 -2.95
N ILE A 109 21.83 -0.57 -2.81
CA ILE A 109 22.94 -0.73 -1.87
C ILE A 109 24.06 -1.43 -2.61
N GLY A 110 25.31 -1.03 -2.37
CA GLY A 110 26.48 -1.72 -2.88
C GLY A 110 26.61 -3.08 -2.20
N THR A 111 25.90 -4.08 -2.71
CA THR A 111 25.71 -5.35 -2.00
C THR A 111 25.96 -6.54 -2.93
N GLU A 112 26.57 -7.58 -2.38
CA GLU A 112 26.79 -8.85 -3.07
C GLU A 112 25.58 -9.75 -2.83
N LEU A 113 25.04 -10.36 -3.89
CA LEU A 113 23.87 -11.23 -3.75
C LEU A 113 24.12 -12.36 -2.73
N PRO A 114 23.08 -12.77 -1.98
CA PRO A 114 23.23 -13.81 -0.98
C PRO A 114 23.64 -15.13 -1.64
N ALA A 115 24.67 -15.75 -1.08
CA ALA A 115 25.09 -17.13 -1.32
C ALA A 115 23.92 -18.08 -1.65
N SER A 116 23.75 -18.39 -2.93
CA SER A 116 22.61 -19.16 -3.45
C SER A 116 22.91 -19.74 -4.83
N GLN A 117 22.15 -20.77 -5.22
CA GLN A 117 21.95 -21.08 -6.62
C GLN A 117 21.01 -20.05 -7.25
N TYR A 118 21.22 -19.71 -8.51
CA TYR A 118 20.44 -18.69 -9.21
C TYR A 118 19.81 -19.23 -10.50
N ALA A 119 18.58 -18.80 -10.78
CA ALA A 119 17.94 -18.96 -12.08
C ALA A 119 17.71 -17.61 -12.76
N SER A 120 17.67 -17.64 -14.09
CA SER A 120 17.36 -16.49 -14.95
C SER A 120 15.87 -16.21 -14.99
N PHE A 121 15.50 -14.92 -14.99
CA PHE A 121 14.14 -14.45 -15.25
C PHE A 121 13.67 -14.72 -16.68
N HIS A 122 14.59 -14.93 -17.64
CA HIS A 122 14.23 -15.14 -19.05
C HIS A 122 13.60 -16.53 -19.30
N SER A 123 14.05 -17.55 -18.56
CA SER A 123 13.77 -18.95 -18.89
C SER A 123 13.11 -19.74 -17.76
N SER A 124 12.92 -19.15 -16.58
CA SER A 124 12.37 -19.85 -15.43
C SER A 124 10.85 -19.80 -15.39
N ALA A 125 10.22 -20.97 -15.19
CA ALA A 125 8.79 -21.10 -14.94
C ALA A 125 8.37 -20.51 -13.57
N ASP A 126 9.34 -20.29 -12.67
CA ASP A 126 9.13 -19.77 -11.33
C ASP A 126 9.28 -18.24 -11.23
N THR A 127 9.36 -17.56 -12.37
CA THR A 127 9.42 -16.10 -12.44
C THR A 127 8.11 -15.50 -11.91
N PRO A 128 8.17 -14.54 -10.96
CA PRO A 128 6.96 -13.90 -10.45
C PRO A 128 6.30 -13.09 -11.58
N ALA A 129 4.97 -13.10 -11.63
CA ALA A 129 4.23 -12.21 -12.51
C ALA A 129 4.39 -10.76 -12.01
N LEU A 130 4.83 -9.85 -12.87
CA LEU A 130 5.09 -8.45 -12.55
C LEU A 130 4.36 -7.54 -13.54
N SER A 131 3.90 -6.38 -13.08
CA SER A 131 3.11 -5.43 -13.88
C SER A 131 3.96 -4.37 -14.62
N PHE A 132 5.29 -4.47 -14.48
CA PHE A 132 6.28 -3.55 -15.04
C PHE A 132 7.42 -4.32 -15.76
N PRO A 133 8.11 -3.69 -16.73
CA PRO A 133 9.26 -4.30 -17.41
C PRO A 133 10.41 -4.58 -16.43
N VAL A 134 11.13 -5.68 -16.65
CA VAL A 134 12.24 -6.12 -15.78
C VAL A 134 13.51 -6.27 -16.58
N ASP A 135 14.64 -5.85 -16.02
CA ASP A 135 15.96 -6.21 -16.55
C ASP A 135 16.19 -7.70 -16.24
N THR A 136 15.94 -8.56 -17.23
CA THR A 136 16.08 -10.01 -17.08
C THR A 136 17.53 -10.47 -16.96
N VAL A 137 18.50 -9.62 -17.32
CA VAL A 137 19.94 -9.91 -17.22
C VAL A 137 20.42 -9.66 -15.79
N LYS A 138 19.98 -8.57 -15.15
CA LYS A 138 20.35 -8.26 -13.77
C LYS A 138 19.50 -8.99 -12.73
N SER A 139 18.21 -9.20 -13.02
CA SER A 139 17.31 -9.90 -12.09
C SER A 139 17.66 -11.38 -11.92
N LYS A 140 17.46 -11.91 -10.71
CA LYS A 140 17.85 -13.27 -10.30
C LYS A 140 16.79 -13.90 -9.41
N ILE A 141 16.49 -15.17 -9.66
CA ILE A 141 15.68 -15.99 -8.75
C ILE A 141 16.66 -16.79 -7.89
N LEU A 142 16.53 -16.67 -6.57
CA LEU A 142 17.42 -17.34 -5.63
C LEU A 142 16.77 -18.66 -5.19
N LEU A 143 17.49 -19.77 -5.43
CA LEU A 143 16.97 -21.13 -5.28
C LEU A 143 17.57 -21.86 -4.09
N LEU A 144 16.74 -22.68 -3.45
CA LEU A 144 17.19 -23.71 -2.52
C LEU A 144 17.79 -24.89 -3.32
N GLN A 145 18.46 -25.80 -2.63
CA GLN A 145 19.06 -26.99 -3.23
C GLN A 145 18.07 -27.82 -4.05
N ASP A 146 16.81 -27.88 -3.62
CA ASP A 146 15.73 -28.61 -4.30
C ASP A 146 15.17 -27.86 -5.53
N GLY A 147 15.73 -26.71 -5.88
CA GLY A 147 15.27 -25.84 -6.96
C GLY A 147 14.13 -24.90 -6.57
N THR A 148 13.64 -24.94 -5.33
CA THR A 148 12.54 -24.07 -4.90
C THR A 148 13.02 -22.62 -4.73
N PRO A 149 12.34 -21.61 -5.32
CA PRO A 149 12.67 -20.20 -5.09
C PRO A 149 12.45 -19.77 -3.64
N TRP A 150 13.48 -19.27 -2.96
CA TRP A 150 13.33 -18.69 -1.61
C TRP A 150 13.36 -17.16 -1.62
N ALA A 151 13.92 -16.54 -2.65
CA ALA A 151 13.87 -15.09 -2.84
C ALA A 151 13.92 -14.68 -4.31
N TYR A 152 13.56 -13.42 -4.55
CA TYR A 152 13.63 -12.77 -5.86
C TYR A 152 14.42 -11.46 -5.72
N PHE A 153 15.45 -11.31 -6.53
CA PHE A 153 16.15 -10.05 -6.74
C PHE A 153 15.70 -9.47 -8.08
N ILE A 154 15.00 -8.35 -8.04
CA ILE A 154 14.28 -7.78 -9.18
C ILE A 154 14.86 -6.40 -9.47
N VAL A 155 15.42 -6.22 -10.66
CA VAL A 155 15.86 -4.93 -11.17
C VAL A 155 14.83 -4.45 -12.21
N PRO A 156 14.12 -3.34 -11.97
CA PRO A 156 13.20 -2.78 -12.96
C PRO A 156 13.93 -2.49 -14.27
N GLY A 157 13.30 -2.80 -15.41
CA GLY A 157 13.86 -2.52 -16.72
C GLY A 157 13.78 -1.03 -17.07
N ASN A 158 12.72 -0.37 -16.60
CA ASN A 158 12.51 1.07 -16.70
C ASN A 158 12.14 1.59 -15.30
N PRO A 159 13.11 1.80 -14.39
CA PRO A 159 12.83 2.34 -13.07
C PRO A 159 12.33 3.81 -13.16
N PRO A 160 11.61 4.30 -12.15
CA PRO A 160 11.28 5.73 -12.04
C PRO A 160 12.51 6.64 -12.03
N GLU A 161 12.36 7.90 -12.46
CA GLU A 161 13.48 8.84 -12.64
C GLU A 161 14.20 9.17 -11.31
N GLN A 162 13.50 9.06 -10.19
CA GLN A 162 14.02 9.33 -8.84
C GLN A 162 14.81 8.15 -8.28
N TRP A 163 14.79 6.99 -8.95
CA TRP A 163 15.60 5.83 -8.56
C TRP A 163 16.99 5.98 -9.16
N SER A 164 18.01 5.46 -8.45
CA SER A 164 19.34 5.36 -9.03
C SER A 164 19.41 4.19 -10.02
N ASP A 165 20.45 4.18 -10.86
CA ASP A 165 20.77 3.04 -11.75
C ASP A 165 21.01 1.72 -11.00
N SER A 166 21.18 1.78 -9.68
CA SER A 166 21.39 0.64 -8.79
C SER A 166 20.12 0.22 -8.04
N GLY A 167 18.98 0.85 -8.30
CA GLY A 167 17.73 0.57 -7.61
C GLY A 167 17.18 -0.83 -7.86
N PHE A 168 16.63 -1.47 -6.83
CA PHE A 168 16.10 -2.83 -6.91
C PHE A 168 14.97 -3.11 -5.92
N ILE A 169 14.28 -4.22 -6.14
CA ILE A 169 13.30 -4.81 -5.23
C ILE A 169 13.81 -6.20 -4.83
N PHE A 170 13.91 -6.46 -3.53
CA PHE A 170 14.22 -7.78 -2.99
C PHE A 170 13.03 -8.35 -2.24
N ALA A 171 12.63 -9.57 -2.59
CA ALA A 171 11.52 -10.26 -1.93
C ALA A 171 11.98 -11.60 -1.38
N GLN A 172 12.02 -11.73 -0.06
CA GLN A 172 12.41 -12.95 0.64
C GLN A 172 11.21 -13.67 1.21
N ILE A 173 11.17 -14.99 1.02
CA ILE A 173 10.19 -15.88 1.64
C ILE A 173 10.83 -16.60 2.83
N GLN A 174 10.14 -16.60 3.96
CA GLN A 174 10.57 -17.31 5.17
C GLN A 174 10.94 -18.76 4.85
N THR A 175 12.11 -19.17 5.34
CA THR A 175 12.64 -20.53 5.21
C THR A 175 13.03 -21.07 6.58
N SER A 176 12.44 -22.20 7.00
CA SER A 176 12.82 -22.92 8.21
C SER A 176 13.96 -23.90 7.94
N ASP A 177 14.63 -24.35 9.01
CA ASP A 177 15.66 -25.38 8.95
C ASP A 177 16.77 -25.05 7.94
N HIS A 178 17.09 -23.76 7.83
CA HIS A 178 17.99 -23.27 6.81
C HIS A 178 19.44 -23.62 7.15
N LEU A 179 20.13 -24.15 6.17
CA LEU A 179 21.56 -24.43 6.23
C LEU A 179 22.20 -23.93 4.94
N THR A 180 23.24 -23.11 5.05
CA THR A 180 24.08 -22.75 3.90
C THR A 180 25.36 -23.56 4.00
N THR A 181 25.66 -24.33 2.96
CA THR A 181 26.89 -25.13 2.85
C THR A 181 27.62 -24.74 1.58
N CYS A 182 28.95 -24.60 1.64
CA CYS A 182 29.77 -24.49 0.45
C CYS A 182 30.18 -25.87 -0.05
N PHE A 183 30.16 -26.07 -1.35
CA PHE A 183 30.64 -27.27 -2.02
C PHE A 183 31.73 -26.91 -3.02
N ASP A 184 32.82 -27.67 -2.95
CA ASP A 184 33.90 -27.62 -3.92
C ASP A 184 33.39 -28.01 -5.31
N GLU A 185 33.74 -27.26 -6.34
CA GLU A 185 33.21 -27.50 -7.69
C GLU A 185 33.75 -28.78 -8.34
N GLU A 186 35.03 -29.11 -8.13
CA GLU A 186 35.69 -30.25 -8.77
C GLU A 186 35.35 -31.57 -8.08
N THR A 187 35.40 -31.58 -6.75
CA THR A 187 35.24 -32.79 -5.92
C THR A 187 33.81 -32.99 -5.44
N GLY A 188 33.01 -31.92 -5.35
CA GLY A 188 31.67 -31.96 -4.76
C GLY A 188 31.67 -32.16 -3.24
N GLU A 189 32.82 -32.04 -2.58
CA GLU A 189 32.92 -32.17 -1.13
C GLU A 189 32.44 -30.92 -0.39
N LYS A 190 31.95 -31.10 0.84
CA LYS A 190 31.56 -29.99 1.71
C LYS A 190 32.80 -29.24 2.18
N LEU A 191 32.85 -27.94 1.92
CA LEU A 191 33.90 -27.05 2.40
C LEU A 191 33.45 -26.29 3.65
N PRO A 192 34.36 -26.05 4.61
CA PRO A 192 34.17 -24.98 5.59
C PRO A 192 33.90 -23.65 4.88
N MET A 193 33.00 -22.84 5.43
CA MET A 193 32.56 -21.59 4.79
C MET A 193 33.72 -20.64 4.49
N GLU A 194 34.76 -20.61 5.33
CA GLU A 194 35.93 -19.76 5.19
C GLU A 194 36.88 -20.19 4.06
N LYS A 195 36.70 -21.41 3.54
CA LYS A 195 37.50 -21.98 2.46
C LYS A 195 36.79 -21.98 1.12
N CYS A 196 35.58 -21.42 1.05
CA CYS A 196 34.80 -21.38 -0.16
C CYS A 196 35.42 -20.40 -1.17
N ASP A 197 35.84 -20.89 -2.32
CA ASP A 197 36.43 -20.10 -3.42
C ASP A 197 35.44 -19.99 -4.58
N VAL A 198 34.49 -19.06 -4.46
CA VAL A 198 33.49 -18.78 -5.51
C VAL A 198 34.15 -18.41 -6.85
N PRO A 199 35.22 -17.59 -6.91
CA PRO A 199 35.97 -17.37 -8.14
C PRO A 199 36.54 -18.63 -8.80
N ALA A 200 36.96 -19.63 -8.02
CA ALA A 200 37.44 -20.91 -8.53
C ALA A 200 36.30 -21.85 -8.98
N GLY A 201 35.04 -21.51 -8.67
CA GLY A 201 33.84 -22.22 -9.10
C GLY A 201 33.01 -22.80 -7.95
N ASP A 202 33.50 -22.75 -6.70
CA ASP A 202 32.79 -23.31 -5.56
C ASP A 202 31.39 -22.71 -5.43
N ARG A 203 30.43 -23.53 -5.00
CA ARG A 203 29.03 -23.14 -4.98
C ARG A 203 28.45 -23.16 -3.57
N PHE A 204 27.75 -22.09 -3.25
CA PHE A 204 26.88 -22.06 -2.08
C PHE A 204 25.57 -22.78 -2.38
N VAL A 205 25.23 -23.74 -1.52
CA VAL A 205 23.98 -24.47 -1.55
C VAL A 205 23.21 -24.16 -0.28
N ARG A 206 21.99 -23.66 -0.47
CA ARG A 206 21.07 -23.32 0.61
C ARG A 206 19.99 -24.39 0.71
N GLU A 207 19.89 -25.03 1.86
CA GLU A 207 18.85 -25.99 2.20
C GLU A 207 17.80 -25.32 3.09
N GLY A 208 16.59 -25.87 3.13
CA GLY A 208 15.54 -25.44 4.06
C GLY A 208 14.13 -25.69 3.53
N THR A 209 13.13 -25.38 4.36
CA THR A 209 11.71 -25.52 3.99
C THR A 209 11.04 -24.16 3.86
N ARG A 210 10.59 -23.83 2.65
CA ARG A 210 9.92 -22.55 2.34
C ARG A 210 8.49 -22.48 2.89
N ASN A 211 8.12 -21.36 3.49
CA ASN A 211 6.75 -21.06 3.90
C ASN A 211 5.84 -20.87 2.67
N LYS A 212 5.03 -21.88 2.34
CA LYS A 212 4.15 -21.87 1.15
C LYS A 212 3.04 -20.81 1.21
N ARG A 213 2.60 -20.40 2.40
CA ARG A 213 1.55 -19.37 2.55
C ARG A 213 2.13 -18.00 2.21
N ASP A 214 3.26 -17.68 2.82
CA ASP A 214 3.92 -16.39 2.62
C ASP A 214 4.42 -16.27 1.17
N ALA A 215 4.88 -17.38 0.56
CA ALA A 215 5.22 -17.41 -0.86
C ALA A 215 4.07 -16.94 -1.77
N ARG A 216 2.83 -17.36 -1.48
CA ARG A 216 1.65 -16.93 -2.26
C ARG A 216 1.32 -15.46 -2.03
N ILE A 217 1.51 -14.97 -0.81
CA ILE A 217 1.28 -13.57 -0.47
C ILE A 217 2.30 -12.69 -1.20
N ILE A 218 3.59 -12.99 -1.07
CA ILE A 218 4.67 -12.25 -1.73
C ILE A 218 4.45 -12.19 -3.24
N ASN A 219 4.14 -13.30 -3.90
CA ASN A 219 3.90 -13.29 -5.34
C ASN A 219 2.71 -12.40 -5.73
N ARG A 220 1.64 -12.36 -4.94
CA ARG A 220 0.50 -11.47 -5.20
C ARG A 220 0.85 -10.00 -4.94
N VAL A 221 1.65 -9.71 -3.91
CA VAL A 221 2.12 -8.35 -3.66
C VAL A 221 3.02 -7.91 -4.82
N LEU A 222 4.00 -8.72 -5.23
CA LEU A 222 4.87 -8.46 -6.38
C LEU A 222 4.05 -8.20 -7.66
N GLN A 223 3.03 -9.01 -7.93
CA GLN A 223 2.12 -8.81 -9.06
C GLN A 223 1.35 -7.48 -8.99
N SER A 224 1.07 -6.99 -7.78
CA SER A 224 0.37 -5.72 -7.56
C SER A 224 1.29 -4.49 -7.61
N ILE A 225 2.61 -4.67 -7.56
CA ILE A 225 3.55 -3.55 -7.63
C ILE A 225 3.40 -2.88 -8.98
N SER A 226 3.17 -1.57 -8.95
CA SER A 226 3.22 -0.67 -10.10
C SER A 226 4.44 0.24 -9.95
N LEU A 227 5.35 0.17 -10.92
CA LEU A 227 6.46 1.11 -11.12
C LEU A 227 6.17 1.92 -12.37
N LYS A 228 5.26 2.85 -12.21
CA LYS A 228 4.88 3.81 -13.23
C LYS A 228 4.81 5.12 -12.48
N ASN A 229 5.11 6.23 -13.17
CA ASN A 229 4.55 7.52 -12.77
C ASN A 229 3.10 7.24 -12.34
N ILE A 230 2.79 7.32 -11.04
CA ILE A 230 1.45 7.00 -10.50
C ILE A 230 0.59 8.19 -10.85
N ASP A 231 0.34 8.33 -12.15
CA ASP A 231 0.07 9.58 -12.80
C ASP A 231 1.15 10.64 -12.48
N GLN A 232 1.55 11.44 -13.46
CA GLN A 232 1.77 12.82 -13.09
C GLN A 232 0.40 13.34 -12.61
N LYS A 233 0.10 13.13 -11.32
CA LYS A 233 -0.52 14.19 -10.55
C LYS A 233 0.54 15.29 -10.52
N LYS A 234 0.71 15.98 -11.66
CA LYS A 234 1.18 17.35 -11.69
C LYS A 234 0.55 17.97 -10.46
N ALA A 235 1.38 18.44 -9.52
CA ALA A 235 0.89 19.01 -8.27
C ALA A 235 -0.29 19.92 -8.66
N ALA A 236 -1.42 19.92 -7.95
CA ALA A 236 -2.61 20.59 -8.50
C ALA A 236 -2.30 22.04 -8.97
N SER A 237 -1.32 22.71 -8.34
CA SER A 237 -0.70 23.97 -8.78
C SER A 237 -0.10 24.04 -10.19
N GLU A 238 0.22 22.93 -10.84
CA GLU A 238 0.78 22.83 -12.19
C GLU A 238 -0.30 22.65 -13.28
N ILE A 239 -1.52 22.27 -12.89
CA ILE A 239 -2.67 22.06 -13.80
C ILE A 239 -3.89 22.92 -13.47
N ILE A 240 -3.93 23.56 -12.31
CA ILE A 240 -4.88 24.60 -11.94
C ILE A 240 -4.18 25.67 -11.09
N THR A 241 -4.49 26.92 -11.38
CA THR A 241 -4.08 28.10 -10.61
C THR A 241 -5.32 28.91 -10.27
N VAL A 242 -5.45 29.32 -9.00
CA VAL A 242 -6.54 30.19 -8.55
C VAL A 242 -6.00 31.61 -8.39
N GLU A 243 -6.57 32.55 -9.15
CA GLU A 243 -6.22 33.97 -9.09
C GLU A 243 -7.01 34.67 -7.97
N GLU A 244 -8.30 34.33 -7.85
CA GLU A 244 -9.23 34.91 -6.90
C GLU A 244 -10.17 33.82 -6.33
N PRO A 245 -10.32 33.71 -4.99
CA PRO A 245 -9.55 34.40 -3.95
C PRO A 245 -8.12 33.87 -3.82
N ARG A 246 -7.22 34.70 -3.31
CA ARG A 246 -5.88 34.26 -2.86
C ARG A 246 -5.99 33.50 -1.52
N PRO A 247 -5.00 32.65 -1.17
CA PRO A 247 -4.96 32.00 0.13
C PRO A 247 -5.13 33.00 1.28
N ASP A 248 -5.96 32.61 2.26
CA ASP A 248 -6.34 33.38 3.45
C ASP A 248 -7.02 34.73 3.17
N ALA A 249 -7.48 34.96 1.94
CA ALA A 249 -8.22 36.17 1.62
C ALA A 249 -9.51 36.26 2.45
N LYS A 250 -9.84 37.50 2.82
CA LYS A 250 -11.12 37.83 3.44
C LYS A 250 -12.23 37.79 2.39
N VAL A 251 -13.23 36.94 2.58
CA VAL A 251 -14.31 36.71 1.62
C VAL A 251 -15.68 37.04 2.21
N THR A 252 -16.58 37.54 1.36
CA THR A 252 -18.00 37.81 1.63
C THR A 252 -18.86 37.16 0.53
N SER A 253 -20.14 36.90 0.80
CA SER A 253 -21.07 36.43 -0.23
C SER A 253 -21.72 37.61 -0.97
N PRO A 254 -21.85 37.59 -2.30
CA PRO A 254 -21.35 36.58 -3.24
C PRO A 254 -19.81 36.60 -3.38
N LEU A 255 -19.20 35.43 -3.47
CA LEU A 255 -17.77 35.28 -3.71
C LEU A 255 -17.50 35.06 -5.19
N GLN A 256 -16.73 35.96 -5.80
CA GLN A 256 -16.19 35.76 -7.14
C GLN A 256 -15.00 34.80 -7.10
N ILE A 257 -14.96 33.85 -8.03
CA ILE A 257 -13.89 32.86 -8.13
C ILE A 257 -13.36 32.86 -9.56
N LYS A 258 -12.05 33.06 -9.70
CA LYS A 258 -11.34 33.12 -10.98
C LYS A 258 -10.03 32.37 -10.92
N GLY A 259 -9.66 31.82 -12.06
CA GLY A 259 -8.37 31.18 -12.24
C GLY A 259 -8.26 30.57 -13.62
N GLU A 260 -7.32 29.66 -13.76
CA GLU A 260 -7.08 28.94 -14.99
C GLU A 260 -6.75 27.48 -14.69
N ALA A 261 -7.19 26.58 -15.57
CA ALA A 261 -6.87 25.17 -15.47
C ALA A 261 -6.58 24.59 -16.85
N ARG A 262 -5.81 23.50 -16.93
CA ARG A 262 -5.55 22.79 -18.18
C ARG A 262 -6.67 21.80 -18.48
N GLY A 263 -6.79 21.38 -19.73
CA GLY A 263 -7.86 20.48 -20.19
C GLY A 263 -8.18 19.28 -19.31
N PRO A 264 -7.19 18.55 -18.75
CA PRO A 264 -7.44 17.42 -17.86
C PRO A 264 -8.19 17.73 -16.56
N TRP A 265 -8.34 19.01 -16.18
CA TRP A 265 -9.12 19.43 -15.02
C TRP A 265 -10.63 19.46 -15.27
N TYR A 266 -11.02 19.70 -16.53
CA TYR A 266 -12.39 19.82 -16.98
C TYR A 266 -12.97 18.50 -17.47
N ALA A 267 -14.28 18.32 -17.35
CA ALA A 267 -15.04 17.37 -18.15
C ALA A 267 -16.24 18.10 -18.74
N GLU A 268 -16.45 17.97 -20.05
CA GLU A 268 -17.46 18.75 -20.78
C GLU A 268 -17.30 20.27 -20.57
N GLY A 269 -16.06 20.72 -20.33
CA GLY A 269 -15.73 22.14 -20.11
C GLY A 269 -16.07 22.69 -18.73
N GLN A 270 -16.39 21.84 -17.75
CA GLN A 270 -16.76 22.28 -16.41
C GLN A 270 -16.17 21.40 -15.29
N PHE A 271 -16.15 21.94 -14.07
CA PHE A 271 -15.75 21.22 -12.85
C PHE A 271 -16.41 21.83 -11.60
N THR A 272 -16.30 21.15 -10.45
CA THR A 272 -17.01 21.55 -9.21
C THR A 272 -16.11 22.35 -8.27
N ILE A 273 -16.70 23.32 -7.57
CA ILE A 273 -16.07 24.03 -6.46
C ILE A 273 -16.96 23.95 -5.22
N SER A 274 -16.40 23.49 -4.11
CA SER A 274 -17.09 23.29 -2.83
C SER A 274 -16.48 24.19 -1.75
N LEU A 275 -17.31 24.88 -0.96
CA LEU A 275 -16.87 25.69 0.18
C LEU A 275 -17.21 24.98 1.49
N TYR A 276 -16.20 24.74 2.32
CA TYR A 276 -16.35 24.14 3.65
C TYR A 276 -15.99 25.13 4.75
N SER A 277 -16.66 25.02 5.90
CA SER A 277 -16.25 25.68 7.14
C SER A 277 -15.00 25.00 7.73
N SER A 278 -14.38 25.63 8.73
CA SER A 278 -13.28 25.01 9.50
C SER A 278 -13.71 23.78 10.31
N SER A 279 -15.01 23.53 10.45
CA SER A 279 -15.58 22.32 11.09
C SER A 279 -15.95 21.24 10.08
N ASP A 280 -15.44 21.33 8.84
CA ASP A 280 -15.73 20.42 7.71
C ASP A 280 -17.20 20.33 7.30
N SER A 281 -18.02 21.33 7.64
CA SER A 281 -19.39 21.42 7.13
C SER A 281 -19.41 22.06 5.75
N LEU A 282 -20.06 21.43 4.77
CA LEU A 282 -20.30 22.03 3.46
C LEU A 282 -21.22 23.24 3.60
N LEU A 283 -20.74 24.42 3.23
CA LEU A 283 -21.50 25.67 3.29
C LEU A 283 -22.18 25.99 1.95
N SER A 284 -21.50 25.72 0.84
CA SER A 284 -22.03 25.92 -0.50
C SER A 284 -21.23 25.16 -1.56
N LYS A 285 -21.81 24.98 -2.75
CA LYS A 285 -21.18 24.31 -3.90
C LYS A 285 -21.63 25.01 -5.18
N THR A 286 -20.72 25.16 -6.14
CA THR A 286 -21.01 25.72 -7.47
C THR A 286 -20.23 24.96 -8.54
N THR A 287 -20.51 25.28 -9.80
CA THR A 287 -19.80 24.77 -10.97
C THR A 287 -19.06 25.93 -11.65
N ALA A 288 -17.83 25.69 -12.06
CA ALA A 288 -17.06 26.62 -12.88
C ALA A 288 -16.96 26.07 -14.31
N ALA A 289 -17.15 26.95 -15.29
CA ALA A 289 -17.05 26.62 -16.70
C ALA A 289 -15.81 27.27 -17.32
N ALA A 290 -15.16 26.55 -18.23
CA ALA A 290 -14.08 27.06 -19.05
C ALA A 290 -14.59 28.21 -19.94
N GLN A 291 -13.79 29.25 -20.07
CA GLN A 291 -14.10 30.43 -20.90
C GLN A 291 -13.59 30.30 -22.34
N GLY A 292 -13.34 29.07 -22.80
CA GLY A 292 -12.82 28.78 -24.13
C GLY A 292 -12.67 27.29 -24.40
N GLU A 293 -11.99 26.96 -25.50
CA GLU A 293 -11.71 25.58 -25.92
C GLU A 293 -10.84 24.86 -24.89
N TRP A 294 -11.44 23.96 -24.11
CA TRP A 294 -10.84 23.34 -22.93
C TRP A 294 -10.05 22.07 -23.23
N MET A 295 -10.25 21.40 -24.36
CA MET A 295 -9.52 20.17 -24.73
C MET A 295 -8.11 20.46 -25.25
N GLN A 296 -7.37 21.30 -24.52
CA GLN A 296 -6.03 21.75 -24.87
C GLN A 296 -5.07 21.55 -23.70
N ASP A 297 -3.79 21.39 -24.01
CA ASP A 297 -2.74 21.28 -23.01
C ASP A 297 -2.45 22.63 -22.33
N GLN A 298 -2.85 23.76 -22.91
CA GLN A 298 -2.65 25.11 -22.37
C GLN A 298 -3.60 25.41 -21.20
N PHE A 299 -3.26 26.44 -20.41
CA PHE A 299 -4.18 26.95 -19.39
C PHE A 299 -5.38 27.65 -20.05
N VAL A 300 -6.57 27.31 -19.55
CA VAL A 300 -7.85 27.87 -20.00
C VAL A 300 -8.53 28.52 -18.80
N PRO A 301 -8.92 29.81 -18.89
CA PRO A 301 -9.56 30.51 -17.79
C PRO A 301 -10.90 29.89 -17.40
N PHE A 302 -11.23 29.97 -16.11
CA PHE A 302 -12.57 29.71 -15.57
C PHE A 302 -13.03 30.87 -14.69
N GLU A 303 -14.34 31.06 -14.62
CA GLU A 303 -14.96 32.04 -13.76
C GLU A 303 -16.30 31.51 -13.23
N THR A 304 -16.60 31.79 -11.95
CA THR A 304 -17.89 31.50 -11.35
C THR A 304 -18.15 32.39 -10.14
N THR A 305 -19.40 32.38 -9.67
CA THR A 305 -19.83 33.08 -8.46
C THR A 305 -20.43 32.07 -7.49
N LEU A 306 -20.00 32.13 -6.23
CA LEU A 306 -20.48 31.26 -5.15
C LEU A 306 -21.25 32.08 -4.11
N ASN A 307 -22.52 31.72 -3.90
CA ASN A 307 -23.35 32.32 -2.85
C ASN A 307 -23.33 31.43 -1.60
N PHE A 308 -23.15 32.02 -0.41
CA PHE A 308 -23.18 31.29 0.85
C PHE A 308 -23.75 32.15 1.99
N ALA A 309 -24.36 31.49 2.99
CA ALA A 309 -24.81 32.19 4.20
C ALA A 309 -23.61 32.46 5.13
N PRO A 310 -23.62 33.56 5.92
CA PRO A 310 -22.56 33.82 6.90
C PRO A 310 -22.39 32.63 7.84
N PRO A 311 -21.20 32.01 7.91
CA PRO A 311 -20.97 30.86 8.77
C PRO A 311 -20.63 31.28 10.21
N ASP A 312 -20.88 30.41 11.18
CA ASP A 312 -20.50 30.60 12.59
C ASP A 312 -18.99 30.43 12.84
N THR A 313 -18.22 30.07 11.80
CA THR A 313 -16.77 29.87 11.82
C THR A 313 -16.04 31.06 11.21
N GLY A 314 -14.85 31.41 11.72
CA GLY A 314 -14.03 32.50 11.17
C GLY A 314 -13.24 32.15 9.91
N THR A 315 -13.01 30.87 9.63
CA THR A 315 -12.21 30.39 8.49
C THR A 315 -12.88 29.23 7.77
N GLY A 316 -12.49 29.01 6.52
CA GLY A 316 -12.97 27.92 5.68
C GLY A 316 -11.98 27.57 4.58
N ARG A 317 -12.42 26.67 3.70
CA ARG A 317 -11.63 26.24 2.53
C ARG A 317 -12.51 26.10 1.29
N LEU A 318 -12.03 26.61 0.17
CA LEU A 318 -12.52 26.27 -1.16
C LEU A 318 -11.78 25.05 -1.68
N VAL A 319 -12.54 24.07 -2.15
CA VAL A 319 -12.03 22.84 -2.74
C VAL A 319 -12.47 22.82 -4.20
N PHE A 320 -11.51 22.95 -5.10
CA PHE A 320 -11.70 22.85 -6.54
C PHE A 320 -11.50 21.39 -6.89
N GLU A 321 -12.55 20.71 -7.35
CA GLU A 321 -12.55 19.27 -7.62
C GLU A 321 -12.36 19.05 -9.12
N ARG A 322 -11.31 18.35 -9.51
CA ARG A 322 -11.12 17.90 -10.89
C ARG A 322 -12.32 17.06 -11.31
N ALA A 323 -12.84 17.31 -12.50
CA ALA A 323 -13.96 16.53 -12.99
C ALA A 323 -13.56 15.06 -13.21
N ASN A 324 -14.32 14.14 -12.61
CA ASN A 324 -14.09 12.70 -12.70
C ASN A 324 -15.36 11.96 -13.16
N PRO A 325 -15.66 11.91 -14.48
CA PRO A 325 -16.84 11.24 -15.00
C PRO A 325 -16.91 9.74 -14.70
N SER A 326 -15.75 9.11 -14.45
CA SER A 326 -15.68 7.68 -14.15
C SER A 326 -16.10 7.33 -12.71
N GLY A 327 -16.07 8.31 -11.80
CA GLY A 327 -16.30 8.11 -10.37
C GLY A 327 -15.26 7.23 -9.65
N LEU A 328 -14.17 6.86 -10.33
CA LEU A 328 -13.11 6.03 -9.73
C LEU A 328 -12.18 6.91 -8.88
N PRO A 329 -11.93 6.57 -7.60
CA PRO A 329 -11.11 7.40 -6.70
C PRO A 329 -9.71 7.74 -7.21
N GLN A 330 -9.13 6.87 -8.03
CA GLN A 330 -7.82 7.07 -8.68
C GLN A 330 -7.76 8.30 -9.61
N HIS A 331 -8.91 8.80 -10.06
CA HIS A 331 -8.99 9.99 -10.90
C HIS A 331 -9.35 11.26 -10.10
N ASP A 332 -9.56 11.14 -8.78
CA ASP A 332 -9.89 12.26 -7.91
C ASP A 332 -8.65 13.13 -7.63
N GLN A 333 -8.82 14.42 -7.86
CA GLN A 333 -7.82 15.43 -7.55
C GLN A 333 -8.53 16.70 -7.12
N SER A 334 -7.95 17.40 -6.14
CA SER A 334 -8.47 18.68 -5.70
C SER A 334 -7.35 19.70 -5.47
N TYR A 335 -7.68 20.97 -5.70
CA TYR A 335 -6.87 22.10 -5.27
C TYR A 335 -7.60 22.83 -4.14
N VAL A 336 -6.89 23.24 -3.10
CA VAL A 336 -7.50 23.83 -1.90
C VAL A 336 -6.96 25.22 -1.67
N VAL A 337 -7.86 26.18 -1.46
CA VAL A 337 -7.56 27.55 -1.07
C VAL A 337 -8.21 27.83 0.27
N SER A 338 -7.42 28.18 1.28
CA SER A 338 -7.94 28.65 2.56
C SER A 338 -8.54 30.05 2.42
N VAL A 339 -9.61 30.33 3.17
CA VAL A 339 -10.27 31.65 3.19
C VAL A 339 -10.64 32.05 4.61
N VAL A 340 -10.74 33.35 4.86
CA VAL A 340 -11.20 33.93 6.12
C VAL A 340 -12.56 34.59 5.87
N PHE A 341 -13.58 34.20 6.63
CA PHE A 341 -14.90 34.81 6.48
C PHE A 341 -14.89 36.20 7.11
N SER A 342 -15.42 37.17 6.38
CA SER A 342 -15.71 38.51 6.91
C SER A 342 -17.21 38.71 6.97
N SER A 343 -17.69 39.36 8.02
CA SER A 343 -19.06 39.87 8.03
C SER A 343 -19.20 40.90 6.89
N PRO A 344 -20.31 40.88 6.13
CA PRO A 344 -20.56 41.86 5.08
C PRO A 344 -20.65 43.29 5.61
#